data_AF-A0A9P0D5C5-F1
#
_entry.id   AF-A0A9P0D5C5-F1
#
_cell.length_a   1.000
_cell.length_b   1.000
_cell.length_c   1.000
_cell.angle_alpha   90.00
_cell.angle_beta   90.00
_cell.angle_gamma   90.00
#
_symmetry.space_group_name_H-M   'P 1'
#
loop_
_entity.id
_entity.type
_entity.pdbx_description
1 polymer ?
#
loop_
_entity_poly.entity_id
_entity_poly.type
_entity_poly.pdbx_seq_one_letter_code
_entity_poly.pdbx_strand_id
1 'polypeptide(L)'
;MKNKPYDIEAAERNPCLKETELTLSCFHKNNFDKEACQMEMENYRLCKSFWHYVQKERRKKGIRPVMPPLEERDAIKKEFLKTFKP
;
A
#
# COMPACT_ATOMS: atom_id res chain seq x y z
N MET A 1 -16.32 -2.16 -16.28
CA MET A 1 -15.42 -1.21 -16.99
C MET A 1 -14.00 -1.73 -16.87
N LYS A 2 -13.44 -2.10 -18.03
CA LYS A 2 -12.03 -2.13 -18.44
C LYS A 2 -11.00 -2.74 -17.47
N ASN A 3 -10.57 -3.96 -17.81
CA ASN A 3 -9.22 -4.47 -17.56
C ASN A 3 -8.21 -3.41 -18.05
N LYS A 4 -7.74 -2.57 -17.13
CA LYS A 4 -6.54 -1.76 -17.35
C LYS A 4 -5.36 -2.70 -17.09
N PRO A 5 -4.37 -2.82 -18.00
CA PRO A 5 -3.14 -3.53 -17.67
C PRO A 5 -2.60 -2.95 -16.36
N TYR A 6 -2.19 -3.81 -15.44
CA TYR A 6 -1.64 -3.41 -14.15
C TYR A 6 -0.49 -2.44 -14.41
N ASP A 7 -0.64 -1.20 -13.92
CA ASP A 7 0.31 -0.12 -14.18
C ASP A 7 1.56 -0.34 -13.31
N ILE A 8 2.52 -1.09 -13.86
CA ILE A 8 3.75 -1.51 -13.18
C ILE A 8 4.53 -0.28 -12.70
N GLU A 9 4.63 0.77 -13.50
CA GLU A 9 5.34 2.01 -13.15
C GLU A 9 4.67 2.74 -11.98
N ALA A 10 3.33 2.82 -11.98
CA ALA A 10 2.58 3.36 -10.86
C ALA A 10 2.75 2.50 -9.59
N ALA A 11 2.77 1.18 -9.73
CA ALA A 11 2.96 0.26 -8.62
C ALA A 11 4.38 0.36 -8.03
N GLU A 12 5.41 0.52 -8.85
CA GLU A 12 6.78 0.75 -8.40
C GLU A 12 6.88 1.99 -7.53
N ARG A 13 6.28 3.11 -7.98
CA ARG A 13 6.31 4.41 -7.28
C ARG A 13 5.39 4.48 -6.06
N ASN A 14 4.22 3.85 -6.13
CA ASN A 14 3.23 3.87 -5.07
C ASN A 14 2.96 2.44 -4.54
N PRO A 15 3.53 2.06 -3.39
CA PRO A 15 3.29 0.75 -2.82
C PRO A 15 1.90 0.54 -2.22
N CYS A 16 1.08 1.59 -2.20
CA CYS A 16 -0.31 1.59 -1.79
C CYS A 16 -1.23 1.96 -2.97
N LEU A 17 -0.83 1.65 -4.21
CA LEU A 17 -1.62 1.98 -5.41
C LEU A 17 -3.03 1.42 -5.30
N LYS A 18 -3.17 0.15 -4.90
CA LYS A 18 -4.47 -0.52 -4.75
C LYS A 18 -5.35 0.18 -3.71
N GLU A 19 -4.81 0.50 -2.54
CA GLU A 19 -5.57 1.18 -1.48
C GLU A 19 -5.93 2.61 -1.88
N THR A 20 -5.09 3.28 -2.67
CA THR A 20 -5.38 4.59 -3.28
C THR A 20 -6.57 4.47 -4.23
N GLU A 21 -6.56 3.49 -5.13
CA GLU A 21 -7.65 3.24 -6.09
C GLU A 21 -8.97 2.90 -5.39
N LEU A 22 -8.93 2.09 -4.32
CA LEU A 22 -10.10 1.76 -3.51
C LEU A 22 -10.68 3.01 -2.82
N THR A 23 -9.82 3.82 -2.21
CA THR A 23 -10.24 5.06 -1.53
C THR A 23 -10.87 6.05 -2.52
N LEU A 24 -10.25 6.26 -3.69
CA LEU A 24 -10.79 7.14 -4.74
C LEU A 24 -12.11 6.60 -5.29
N SER A 25 -12.19 5.29 -5.54
CA SER A 25 -13.42 4.62 -5.99
C SER A 25 -14.55 4.79 -4.97
N CYS A 26 -14.26 4.67 -3.67
CA CYS A 26 -15.24 4.90 -2.61
C CYS A 26 -15.72 6.36 -2.62
N PHE A 27 -14.83 7.35 -2.68
CA PHE A 27 -15.22 8.75 -2.76
C PHE A 27 -16.09 9.04 -3.98
N HIS A 28 -15.75 8.51 -5.14
CA HIS A 28 -16.53 8.72 -6.35
C HIS A 28 -17.94 8.14 -6.25
N LYS A 29 -18.12 7.01 -5.55
CA LYS A 29 -19.43 6.36 -5.36
C LYS A 29 -20.28 7.04 -4.30
N ASN A 30 -19.66 7.63 -3.29
CA ASN A 30 -20.34 8.20 -2.12
C ASN A 30 -20.31 9.74 -2.12
N ASN A 31 -20.22 10.39 -3.29
CA ASN A 31 -20.20 11.85 -3.42
C ASN A 31 -19.16 12.54 -2.51
N PHE A 32 -17.98 11.93 -2.37
CA PHE A 32 -16.87 12.36 -1.51
C PHE A 32 -17.20 12.42 -0.02
N ASP A 33 -18.24 11.71 0.43
CA ASP A 33 -18.48 11.48 1.85
C ASP A 33 -17.34 10.68 2.47
N LYS A 34 -16.64 11.29 3.43
CA LYS A 34 -15.51 10.69 4.14
C LYS A 34 -15.95 9.66 5.16
N GLU A 35 -17.11 9.84 5.77
CA GLU A 35 -17.63 8.93 6.78
C GLU A 35 -18.01 7.59 6.14
N ALA A 36 -18.57 7.64 4.94
CA ALA A 36 -18.87 6.46 4.12
C ALA A 36 -17.63 5.66 3.68
N CYS A 37 -16.42 6.23 3.76
CA CYS A 37 -15.17 5.64 3.24
C CYS A 37 -14.10 5.40 4.31
N GLN A 38 -14.48 5.37 5.59
CA GLN A 38 -13.54 5.22 6.71
C GLN A 38 -12.66 3.98 6.59
N MET A 39 -13.21 2.84 6.14
CA MET A 39 -12.47 1.59 6.03
C MET A 39 -11.38 1.65 4.94
N GLU A 40 -11.70 2.19 3.76
CA GLU A 40 -10.74 2.37 2.67
C GLU A 40 -9.63 3.35 3.07
N MET A 41 -10.01 4.44 3.74
CA MET A 41 -9.06 5.42 4.28
C MET A 41 -8.13 4.80 5.32
N GLU A 42 -8.64 3.95 6.20
CA GLU A 42 -7.83 3.26 7.21
C GLU A 42 -6.90 2.23 6.58
N ASN A 43 -7.38 1.44 5.60
CA ASN A 43 -6.54 0.54 4.83
C ASN A 43 -5.38 1.28 4.13
N TYR A 44 -5.67 2.44 3.53
CA TYR A 44 -4.64 3.30 2.94
C TYR A 44 -3.64 3.83 3.97
N ARG A 45 -4.09 4.23 5.16
CA ARG A 45 -3.22 4.64 6.27
C ARG A 45 -2.32 3.50 6.73
N LEU A 46 -2.88 2.32 7.00
CA LEU A 46 -2.14 1.14 7.44
C LEU A 46 -1.09 0.72 6.40
N CYS A 47 -1.44 0.73 5.11
CA CYS A 47 -0.50 0.46 4.05
C CYS A 47 0.70 1.42 4.08
N LYS A 48 0.45 2.73 4.20
CA LYS A 48 1.55 3.72 4.29
C LYS A 48 2.41 3.51 5.53
N SER A 49 1.80 3.22 6.68
CA SER A 49 2.51 2.96 7.93
C SER A 49 3.42 1.74 7.81
N PHE A 50 2.92 0.65 7.23
CA PHE A 50 3.69 -0.56 6.97
C PHE A 50 4.90 -0.28 6.06
N TRP A 51 4.70 0.36 4.91
CA TRP A 51 5.81 0.63 4.00
C TRP A 51 6.81 1.65 4.55
N HIS A 52 6.37 2.61 5.39
CA HIS A 52 7.30 3.47 6.12
C HIS A 52 8.15 2.68 7.11
N TYR A 53 7.57 1.72 7.84
CA TYR A 53 8.32 0.83 8.72
C TYR A 53 9.37 0.03 7.95
N VAL A 54 8.99 -0.61 6.83
CA VAL A 54 9.92 -1.38 5.99
C VAL A 54 11.07 -0.51 5.48
N GLN A 55 10.78 0.70 4.99
CA GLN A 55 11.81 1.63 4.54
C GLN A 55 12.76 2.04 5.67
N LYS A 56 12.23 2.28 6.88
CA LYS A 56 13.05 2.61 8.06
C LYS A 56 13.99 1.47 8.42
N GLU A 57 13.50 0.23 8.43
CA GLU A 57 14.32 -0.95 8.72
C GLU A 57 15.38 -1.19 7.65
N ARG A 58 15.04 -1.04 6.36
CA ARG A 58 16.02 -1.13 5.26
C ARG A 58 17.09 -0.05 5.36
N ARG A 59 16.72 1.19 5.71
CA ARG A 59 17.67 2.29 5.96
C ARG A 59 18.66 1.95 7.07
N LYS A 60 18.17 1.45 8.22
CA LYS A 60 19.03 1.02 9.35
C LYS A 60 20.03 -0.06 8.95
N LYS A 61 19.60 -1.00 8.09
CA LYS A 61 20.42 -2.11 7.59
C LYS A 61 21.31 -1.75 6.40
N GLY A 62 21.30 -0.49 5.93
CA GLY A 62 22.06 -0.07 4.75
C GLY A 62 21.57 -0.64 3.41
N ILE A 63 20.38 -1.24 3.36
CA ILE A 63 19.85 -1.91 2.16
C ILE A 63 19.33 -0.87 1.16
N ARG A 64 19.62 -1.09 -0.13
CA ARG A 64 19.14 -0.28 -1.26
C ARG A 64 18.60 -1.17 -2.38
N PRO A 65 17.54 -0.76 -3.11
CA PRO A 65 16.76 0.48 -2.92
C PRO A 65 16.02 0.50 -1.57
N VAL A 66 15.77 1.70 -1.03
CA VAL A 66 15.10 1.85 0.28
C VAL A 66 13.68 1.31 0.22
N MET A 67 12.98 1.60 -0.87
CA MET A 67 11.70 0.99 -1.19
C MET A 67 11.95 -0.37 -1.86
N PRO A 68 11.35 -1.47 -1.37
CA PRO A 68 11.51 -2.78 -2.02
C PRO A 68 11.00 -2.83 -3.47
N PRO A 69 11.73 -3.51 -4.37
CA PRO A 69 11.24 -3.92 -5.69
C PRO A 69 9.94 -4.71 -5.60
N LEU A 70 9.13 -4.71 -6.67
CA LEU A 70 7.78 -5.30 -6.66
C LEU A 70 7.78 -6.79 -6.29
N GLU A 71 8.74 -7.54 -6.81
CA GLU A 71 8.94 -8.97 -6.60
C GLU A 71 9.22 -9.33 -5.13
N GLU A 72 9.80 -8.41 -4.34
CA GLU A 72 10.05 -8.63 -2.92
C GLU A 72 8.83 -8.34 -2.04
N ARG A 73 7.88 -7.52 -2.52
CA ARG A 73 6.83 -6.91 -1.66
C ARG A 73 5.90 -7.94 -1.04
N ASP A 74 5.54 -8.97 -1.79
CA ASP A 74 4.63 -10.01 -1.31
C ASP A 74 5.28 -10.89 -0.24
N ALA A 75 6.57 -11.20 -0.40
CA ALA A 75 7.31 -11.92 0.62
C ALA A 75 7.44 -11.09 1.91
N ILE A 76 7.80 -9.81 1.80
CA ILE A 76 7.93 -8.91 2.96
C ILE A 76 6.61 -8.78 3.73
N LYS A 77 5.48 -8.63 3.02
CA LYS A 77 4.14 -8.60 3.66
C LYS A 77 3.86 -9.90 4.41
N LYS A 78 4.09 -11.06 3.79
CA LYS A 78 3.87 -12.36 4.42
C LYS A 78 4.72 -12.54 5.66
N GLU A 79 5.99 -12.17 5.63
CA GLU A 79 6.87 -12.26 6.80
C GLU A 79 6.44 -11.30 7.92
N PHE A 80 6.04 -10.08 7.59
CA PHE A 80 5.52 -9.13 8.58
C PHE A 80 4.25 -9.62 9.26
N LEU A 81 3.34 -10.26 8.52
CA LEU A 81 2.11 -10.81 9.10
C LEU A 81 2.36 -11.99 10.05
N LYS A 82 3.50 -12.70 9.94
CA LYS A 82 3.89 -13.73 10.90
C LYS A 82 4.34 -13.14 12.23
N THR A 83 4.96 -11.95 12.19
CA THR A 83 5.44 -11.27 13.40
C THR A 83 4.38 -10.38 14.04
N PHE A 84 3.41 -9.93 13.24
CA PHE A 84 2.23 -9.21 13.71
C PHE A 84 1.26 -10.16 14.40
N LYS A 85 1.16 -10.08 15.73
CA LYS A 85 0.09 -10.70 16.52
C LYS A 85 -0.96 -9.62 16.84
N PRO A 86 -2.22 -9.79 16.42
CA PRO A 86 -3.28 -8.84 16.72
C PRO A 86 -3.59 -8.77 18.22
#